data_AF-A0A2V9VIG2-F1
#
_entry.id   AF-A0A2V9VIG2-F1
#
_cell.length_a   1.000
_cell.length_b   1.000
_cell.length_c   1.000
_cell.angle_alpha   90.00
_cell.angle_beta   90.00
_cell.angle_gamma   90.00
#
_symmetry.space_group_name_H-M   'P 1'
#
loop_
_entity.id
_entity.type
_entity.pdbx_description
1 polymer ?
#
loop_
_entity_poly.entity_id
_entity_poly.type
_entity_poly.pdbx_seq_one_letter_code
_entity_poly.pdbx_strand_id
1 'polypeptide(L)'
;MRVLQILTPEGRREIGIRDSRQASMLGDYWHAIDLYRDTGDSSKVLTFRGKYVIDADGERFPFLTDLGEIDRLGSAGVLSFESLHARVA
;
A
#
# COMPACT_ATOMS: atom_id res chain seq x y z
N MET A 1 8.29 9.52 -14.57
CA MET A 1 8.49 8.46 -13.54
C MET A 1 8.25 9.09 -12.18
N ARG A 2 7.62 8.36 -11.26
CA ARG A 2 7.35 8.80 -9.89
C ARG A 2 7.66 7.65 -8.94
N VAL A 3 8.23 7.96 -7.78
CA VAL A 3 8.46 6.96 -6.72
C VAL A 3 7.28 7.01 -5.77
N LEU A 4 6.64 5.87 -5.56
CA LEU A 4 5.49 5.71 -4.67
C LEU A 4 5.78 4.59 -3.66
N GLN A 5 5.05 4.57 -2.56
CA GLN A 5 5.17 3.52 -1.56
C GLN A 5 4.12 2.44 -1.79
N ILE A 6 4.50 1.18 -1.63
CA ILE A 6 3.60 0.02 -1.55
C ILE A 6 3.70 -0.62 -0.17
N LEU A 7 2.58 -1.16 0.32
CA LEU A 7 2.55 -1.92 1.56
C LEU A 7 2.94 -3.38 1.29
N THR A 8 3.89 -3.88 2.07
CA THR A 8 4.40 -5.26 2.06
C THR A 8 4.33 -5.83 3.49
N PRO A 9 4.43 -7.15 3.69
CA PRO A 9 4.51 -7.74 5.03
C PRO A 9 5.66 -7.17 5.88
N GLU A 10 6.75 -6.73 5.26
CA GLU A 10 7.90 -6.11 5.93
C GLU A 10 7.69 -4.63 6.24
N GLY A 11 6.60 -4.04 5.75
CA GLY A 11 6.26 -2.63 5.91
C GLY A 11 6.16 -1.89 4.57
N ARG A 12 6.45 -0.59 4.56
CA ARG A 12 6.36 0.21 3.34
C ARG A 12 7.64 0.10 2.52
N ARG A 13 7.50 -0.14 1.21
CA ARG A 13 8.61 -0.17 0.25
C ARG A 13 8.41 0.88 -0.83
N GLU A 14 9.46 1.61 -1.17
CA GLU A 14 9.47 2.53 -2.32
C GLU A 14 9.63 1.75 -3.62
N ILE A 15 8.79 2.06 -4.60
CA ILE A 15 8.82 1.49 -5.95
C ILE A 15 8.72 2.59 -7.01
N GLY A 16 9.45 2.44 -8.10
CA GLY A 16 9.35 3.34 -9.25
C GLY A 16 8.12 2.99 -10.09
N ILE A 17 7.30 3.97 -10.45
CA ILE A 17 6.13 3.79 -11.31
C ILE A 17 6.28 4.64 -12.57
N ARG A 18 6.15 4.00 -13.74
CA ARG A 18 6.20 4.65 -15.05
C ARG A 18 4.82 5.07 -15.57
N ASP A 19 3.81 4.24 -15.35
CA ASP A 19 2.46 4.38 -15.91
C ASP A 19 1.49 5.03 -14.90
N SER A 20 0.72 6.02 -15.34
CA SER A 20 -0.31 6.65 -14.51
C SER A 20 -1.39 5.67 -14.05
N ARG A 21 -1.71 4.64 -14.84
CA ARG A 21 -2.68 3.61 -14.45
C ARG A 21 -2.22 2.81 -13.24
N GLN A 22 -0.94 2.45 -13.20
CA GLN A 22 -0.32 1.75 -12.06
C GLN A 22 -0.31 2.67 -10.82
N ALA A 23 0.00 3.95 -11.01
CA ALA A 23 -0.03 4.94 -9.92
C ALA A 23 -1.45 5.13 -9.36
N SER A 24 -2.47 5.21 -10.21
CA SER A 24 -3.87 5.32 -9.79
C SER A 24 -4.32 4.09 -9.02
N MET A 25 -4.02 2.88 -9.52
CA MET A 25 -4.37 1.64 -8.82
C MET A 25 -3.71 1.54 -7.44
N LEU A 26 -2.46 1.98 -7.31
CA LEU A 26 -1.78 2.06 -6.02
C LEU A 26 -2.41 3.10 -5.08
N GLY A 27 -2.84 4.24 -5.62
CA GLY A 27 -3.59 5.25 -4.86
C GLY A 27 -4.94 4.73 -4.34
N ASP A 28 -5.70 4.05 -5.20
CA ASP A 28 -6.98 3.42 -4.83
C ASP A 28 -6.79 2.36 -3.73
N TYR A 29 -5.68 1.62 -3.78
CA TYR A 29 -5.31 0.66 -2.74
C TYR A 29 -5.04 1.35 -1.40
N TRP A 30 -4.25 2.44 -1.39
CA TRP A 30 -4.01 3.20 -0.16
C TRP A 30 -5.29 3.78 0.43
N HIS A 31 -6.18 4.29 -0.41
CA HIS A 31 -7.50 4.74 0.03
C HIS A 31 -8.32 3.60 0.67
N ALA A 32 -8.25 2.40 0.11
CA ALA A 32 -8.90 1.22 0.70
C ALA A 32 -8.30 0.83 2.06
N ILE A 33 -6.97 0.92 2.22
CA ILE A 33 -6.30 0.68 3.52
C ILE A 33 -6.72 1.72 4.55
N ASP A 34 -6.75 3.01 4.18
CA ASP A 34 -7.20 4.07 5.08
C ASP A 34 -8.66 3.86 5.50
N LEU A 35 -9.54 3.54 4.57
CA LEU A 35 -10.95 3.26 4.88
C LEU A 35 -11.08 2.06 5.85
N TYR A 36 -10.35 0.98 5.58
CA TYR A 36 -10.35 -0.19 6.46
C TYR A 36 -9.84 0.15 7.86
N ARG A 37 -8.75 0.92 7.96
CA ARG A 37 -8.23 1.37 9.26
C ARG A 37 -9.26 2.21 10.03
N ASP A 38 -9.93 3.12 9.34
CA ASP A 38 -10.80 4.10 9.99
C ASP A 38 -12.19 3.51 10.34
N THR A 39 -12.65 2.50 9.60
CA THR A 39 -14.02 1.95 9.74
C THR A 39 -14.09 0.47 10.11
N GLY A 40 -13.00 -0.28 9.94
CA GLY A 40 -12.98 -1.74 10.00
C GLY A 40 -13.59 -2.43 8.75
N ASP A 41 -14.09 -1.68 7.76
CA ASP A 41 -14.68 -2.29 6.55
C ASP A 41 -13.59 -2.76 5.58
N SER A 42 -13.41 -4.08 5.52
CA SER A 42 -12.43 -4.74 4.64
C SER A 42 -12.89 -4.88 3.19
N SER A 43 -14.15 -4.56 2.87
CA SER A 43 -14.75 -4.82 1.56
C SER A 43 -13.92 -4.26 0.40
N LYS A 44 -13.38 -3.05 0.56
CA LYS A 44 -12.54 -2.38 -0.45
C LYS A 44 -11.15 -3.01 -0.58
N VAL A 45 -10.51 -3.34 0.53
CA VAL A 45 -9.18 -4.00 0.54
C VAL A 45 -9.25 -5.33 -0.20
N LEU A 46 -10.31 -6.10 0.05
CA LEU A 46 -10.49 -7.42 -0.58
C LEU A 46 -10.65 -7.36 -2.10
N THR A 47 -11.05 -6.22 -2.67
CA THR A 47 -11.10 -6.05 -4.14
C THR A 47 -9.71 -6.07 -4.81
N PHE A 48 -8.64 -5.93 -4.02
CA PHE A 48 -7.26 -5.99 -4.50
C PHE A 48 -6.64 -7.38 -4.39
N ARG A 49 -7.38 -8.38 -3.89
CA ARG A 49 -6.88 -9.74 -3.75
C ARG A 49 -6.44 -10.30 -5.09
N GLY A 50 -5.19 -10.75 -5.16
CA GLY A 50 -4.56 -11.29 -6.39
C GLY A 50 -4.17 -10.23 -7.43
N LYS A 51 -4.42 -8.94 -7.17
CA LYS A 51 -3.92 -7.85 -7.99
C LYS A 51 -2.49 -7.48 -7.58
N TYR A 52 -1.78 -6.86 -8.49
CA TYR A 52 -0.40 -6.41 -8.31
C TYR A 52 -0.18 -5.12 -9.08
N VAL A 53 0.77 -4.32 -8.61
CA VAL A 53 1.33 -3.20 -9.38
C VAL A 53 2.60 -3.65 -10.07
N ILE A 54 2.85 -3.13 -11.28
CA ILE A 54 4.12 -3.35 -11.99
C ILE A 54 4.96 -2.08 -11.84
N ASP A 55 6.21 -2.25 -11.42
CA ASP A 55 7.14 -1.14 -11.25
C ASP A 55 7.81 -0.70 -12.57
N ALA A 56 8.78 0.20 -12.45
CA ALA A 56 9.53 0.74 -13.57
C ALA A 56 10.45 -0.30 -14.25
N ASP A 57 10.86 -1.33 -13.52
CA ASP A 57 11.77 -2.39 -13.99
C ASP A 57 11.00 -3.63 -14.47
N GLY A 58 9.67 -3.64 -14.32
CA GLY A 58 8.79 -4.73 -14.71
C GLY A 58 8.56 -5.76 -13.61
N GLU A 59 9.05 -5.50 -12.40
CA GLU A 59 8.81 -6.34 -11.21
C GLU A 59 7.35 -6.20 -10.76
N ARG A 60 6.75 -7.31 -10.34
CA ARG A 60 5.36 -7.37 -9.87
C ARG A 60 5.34 -7.33 -8.34
N PHE A 61 4.60 -6.36 -7.82
CA PHE A 61 4.37 -6.21 -6.39
C PHE A 61 2.91 -6.51 -6.07
N PRO A 62 2.59 -7.66 -5.45
CA PRO A 62 1.22 -7.98 -5.07
C PRO A 62 0.73 -7.03 -3.97
N PHE A 63 -0.55 -6.67 -4.02
CA PHE A 63 -1.16 -5.90 -2.92
C PHE A 63 -1.34 -6.79 -1.69
N LEU A 64 -0.91 -6.29 -0.52
CA LEU A 64 -1.20 -6.96 0.74
C LEU A 64 -2.69 -6.83 1.05
N THR A 65 -3.40 -7.97 1.09
CA THR A 65 -4.83 -8.02 1.41
C THR A 65 -5.14 -8.96 2.58
N ASP A 66 -4.11 -9.49 3.23
CA ASP A 66 -4.26 -10.22 4.48
C ASP A 66 -4.57 -9.21 5.59
N LEU A 67 -5.77 -9.30 6.15
CA LEU A 67 -6.24 -8.33 7.15
C LEU A 67 -5.45 -8.44 8.44
N GLY A 68 -5.01 -9.63 8.84
CA GLY A 68 -4.20 -9.81 10.04
C GLY A 68 -2.82 -9.18 9.91
N GLU A 69 -2.20 -9.27 8.73
CA GLU A 69 -0.94 -8.57 8.45
C GLU A 69 -1.14 -7.04 8.41
N ILE A 70 -2.23 -6.56 7.81
CA ILE A 70 -2.56 -5.13 7.78
C ILE A 70 -2.77 -4.61 9.22
N ASP A 71 -3.50 -5.34 10.06
CA ASP A 71 -3.75 -4.97 11.47
C ASP A 71 -2.44 -4.98 12.28
N ARG A 72 -1.57 -5.97 12.04
CA ARG A 72 -0.24 -6.05 12.65
C ARG A 72 0.60 -4.82 12.29
N LEU A 73 0.64 -4.44 11.01
CA LEU A 73 1.37 -3.27 10.53
C LEU A 73 0.76 -1.96 11.05
N GLY A 74 -0.57 -1.89 11.15
CA GLY A 74 -1.28 -0.77 11.78
C GLY A 74 -0.90 -0.61 13.24
N SER A 75 -0.91 -1.70 14.00
CA SER A 75 -0.53 -1.73 15.42
C SER A 75 0.94 -1.38 15.65
N ALA A 76 1.81 -1.70 14.69
CA ALA A 76 3.22 -1.32 14.69
C ALA A 76 3.49 0.14 14.28
N GLY A 77 2.44 0.93 13.98
CA GLY A 77 2.56 2.33 13.56
C GLY A 77 3.05 2.51 12.12
N VAL A 78 3.25 1.43 11.36
CA VAL A 78 3.72 1.47 9.96
C VAL A 78 2.72 2.23 9.09
N LEU A 79 1.43 2.14 9.39
CA LEU A 79 0.35 2.81 8.65
C LEU A 79 0.07 4.26 9.09
N SER A 80 0.80 4.78 10.08
CA SER A 80 0.58 6.14 10.59
C SER A 80 1.01 7.24 9.61
N PHE A 81 0.55 8.46 9.86
CA PHE A 81 1.02 9.66 9.14
C PHE A 81 2.48 9.99 9.49
N GLU A 82 2.89 9.75 10.74
CA GLU A 82 4.26 10.01 11.21
C GLU A 82 5.28 9.14 10.46
N SER A 83 4.94 7.90 10.14
CA SER A 83 5.79 7.02 9.32
C SER A 83 5.88 7.45 7.84
N LEU A 84 5.00 8.35 7.35
CA LEU A 84 5.16 8.96 6.02
C LEU A 84 6.24 10.06 6.02
N HIS A 85 6.49 10.70 7.17
CA HIS A 85 7.44 11.82 7.31
C HIS A 85 8.72 11.47 8.08
N ALA A 86 8.80 10.31 8.73
CA ALA A 86 9.95 9.89 9.53
C ALA A 86 11.29 9.81 8.77
N ARG A 87 11.29 9.96 7.44
CA ARG A 87 12.50 9.96 6.60
C ARG A 87 13.06 11.37 6.29
N VAL A 88 12.54 12.42 6.92
CA VAL A 88 13.00 13.82 6.75
C VAL A 88 13.55 14.43 8.06
N ALA A 89 14.17 13.62 8.92
CA ALA A 89 14.92 14.11 10.08
C ALA A 89 16.42 13.81 9.92
#